data_AF-A0A9E4WPH1-F1
#
_entry.id   AF-A0A9E4WPH1-F1
#
_cell.length_a   1.000
_cell.length_b   1.000
_cell.length_c   1.000
_cell.angle_alpha   90.00
_cell.angle_beta   90.00
_cell.angle_gamma   90.00
#
_symmetry.space_group_name_H-M   'P 1'
#
loop_
_entity.id
_entity.type
_entity.pdbx_description
1 polymer ?
#
loop_
_entity_poly.entity_id
_entity_poly.type
_entity_poly.pdbx_seq_one_letter_code
_entity_poly.pdbx_strand_id
1 'polypeptide(L)'
;TFVWSSPNAGNPYKVQRYAKDWADALERMAGLRPEVLLPGHGPVMQGEELIQDALLSTAQWLRTIHDQVVEKMNEGKWLEDIIREMEYPEELAKKPWLQPIYDHPEFIARNVYRLYGGWYDGDPANILPAHSEDVARELMGAVESTTILDRARKLREDGDLQMACHLADWVKKGEPENREAWELFRDLFAERAKSERSLMARGAFHRAVRLAEAHLADLG
;
A
#
# COMPACT_ATOMS: atom_id res chain seq x y z
N THR A 1 0.82 -20.05 9.40
CA THR A 1 2.02 -19.64 10.13
C THR A 1 1.81 -18.28 10.76
N PHE A 2 2.25 -18.06 12.00
CA PHE A 2 2.28 -16.74 12.61
C PHE A 2 3.59 -16.00 12.27
N VAL A 3 3.53 -14.67 12.15
CA VAL A 3 4.69 -13.80 11.92
C VAL A 3 4.59 -12.59 12.84
N TRP A 4 5.73 -12.11 13.35
CA TRP A 4 5.80 -10.93 14.22
C TRP A 4 5.80 -9.63 13.40
N SER A 5 4.73 -9.39 12.67
CA SER A 5 4.45 -8.17 11.89
C SER A 5 3.06 -8.29 11.25
N SER A 6 2.48 -7.18 10.78
CA SER A 6 1.25 -7.22 9.98
C SER A 6 1.36 -8.29 8.86
N PRO A 7 0.43 -9.27 8.79
CA PRO A 7 0.58 -10.40 7.88
C PRO A 7 0.52 -10.01 6.40
N ASN A 8 1.32 -10.67 5.58
CA ASN A 8 1.29 -10.53 4.12
C ASN A 8 0.22 -11.45 3.50
N ALA A 9 -1.02 -10.99 3.41
CA ALA A 9 -2.12 -11.67 2.71
C ALA A 9 -2.04 -11.53 1.17
N GLY A 10 -0.84 -11.29 0.63
CA GLY A 10 -0.60 -10.78 -0.71
C GLY A 10 -0.12 -9.34 -0.63
N ASN A 11 0.62 -8.89 -1.65
CA ASN A 11 1.11 -7.52 -1.77
C ASN A 11 1.31 -7.18 -3.26
N PRO A 12 1.70 -5.94 -3.63
CA PRO A 12 1.81 -5.56 -5.04
C PRO A 12 2.73 -6.44 -5.91
N TYR A 13 3.61 -7.23 -5.29
CA TYR A 13 4.61 -8.07 -5.97
C TYR A 13 4.42 -9.57 -5.75
N LYS A 14 3.40 -9.97 -4.99
CA LYS A 14 3.17 -11.36 -4.61
C LYS A 14 1.73 -11.76 -4.86
N VAL A 15 1.54 -13.03 -5.18
CA VAL A 15 0.21 -13.59 -5.35
C VAL A 15 -0.61 -13.46 -4.07
N GLN A 16 -1.91 -13.38 -4.27
CA GLN A 16 -2.91 -13.30 -3.22
C GLN A 16 -2.82 -14.49 -2.25
N ARG A 17 -3.07 -14.22 -0.97
CA ARG A 17 -3.34 -15.24 0.06
C ARG A 17 -4.66 -14.90 0.75
N TYR A 18 -5.26 -15.88 1.40
CA TYR A 18 -6.61 -15.75 1.93
C TYR A 18 -6.59 -15.26 3.39
N ALA A 19 -6.92 -13.99 3.60
CA ALA A 19 -6.91 -13.36 4.93
C ALA A 19 -7.84 -14.09 5.92
N LYS A 20 -9.05 -14.46 5.47
CA LYS A 20 -10.03 -15.19 6.29
C LYS A 20 -9.53 -16.59 6.68
N ASP A 21 -9.01 -17.37 5.74
CA ASP A 21 -8.51 -18.72 6.04
C ASP A 21 -7.30 -18.68 6.98
N TRP A 22 -6.49 -17.62 6.89
CA TRP A 22 -5.38 -17.41 7.80
C TRP A 22 -5.88 -17.05 9.20
N ALA A 23 -6.89 -16.18 9.34
CA ALA A 23 -7.54 -15.92 10.62
C ALA A 23 -8.09 -17.21 11.25
N ASP A 24 -8.82 -18.02 10.47
CA ASP A 24 -9.36 -19.30 10.92
C ASP A 24 -8.24 -20.27 11.36
N ALA A 25 -7.07 -20.24 10.70
CA ALA A 25 -5.91 -21.04 11.09
C ALA A 25 -5.26 -20.56 12.39
N LEU A 26 -5.18 -19.25 12.62
CA LEU A 26 -4.63 -18.67 13.86
C LEU A 26 -5.51 -18.99 15.06
N GLU A 27 -6.83 -18.94 14.90
CA GLU A 27 -7.79 -19.35 15.93
C GLU A 27 -7.67 -20.84 16.26
N ARG A 28 -7.50 -21.70 15.25
CA ARG A 28 -7.22 -23.14 15.48
C ARG A 28 -5.91 -23.34 16.25
N MET A 29 -4.86 -22.58 15.94
CA MET A 29 -3.60 -22.63 16.68
C MET A 29 -3.79 -22.17 18.14
N ALA A 30 -4.57 -21.12 18.37
CA ALA A 30 -4.90 -20.61 19.69
C ALA A 30 -5.69 -21.65 20.52
N GLY A 31 -6.60 -22.38 19.87
CA GLY A 31 -7.37 -23.47 20.50
C GLY A 31 -6.51 -24.64 21.03
N LEU A 32 -5.26 -24.78 20.57
CA LEU A 32 -4.31 -25.77 21.11
C LEU A 32 -3.68 -25.36 22.45
N ARG A 33 -3.91 -24.12 22.90
CA ARG A 33 -3.35 -23.54 24.13
C ARG A 33 -1.83 -23.76 24.27
N PRO A 34 -1.03 -23.33 23.27
CA PRO A 34 0.40 -23.57 23.28
C PRO A 34 1.12 -22.77 24.38
N GLU A 35 2.09 -23.40 25.03
CA GLU A 35 2.99 -22.72 25.98
C GLU A 35 4.20 -22.06 25.28
N VAL A 36 4.54 -22.53 24.07
CA VAL A 36 5.65 -22.03 23.25
C VAL A 36 5.19 -21.93 21.79
N LEU A 37 5.50 -20.80 21.13
CA LEU A 37 5.27 -20.61 19.70
C LEU A 37 6.55 -20.24 18.97
N LEU A 38 6.88 -21.01 17.93
CA LEU A 38 7.96 -20.75 16.98
C LEU A 38 7.37 -20.10 15.73
N PRO A 39 7.51 -18.78 15.54
CA PRO A 39 6.94 -18.10 14.37
C PRO A 39 7.75 -18.40 13.11
N GLY A 40 7.14 -18.18 11.93
CA GLY A 40 7.90 -18.24 10.67
C GLY A 40 8.92 -17.09 10.55
N HIS A 41 8.61 -15.95 11.16
CA HIS A 41 9.50 -14.79 11.32
C HIS A 41 9.19 -14.07 12.64
N GLY A 42 10.23 -13.62 13.33
CA GLY A 42 10.11 -12.94 14.62
C GLY A 42 10.69 -13.73 15.80
N PRO A 43 10.55 -13.22 17.03
CA PRO A 43 11.06 -13.87 18.23
C PRO A 43 10.21 -15.09 18.62
N VAL A 44 10.86 -16.07 19.25
CA VAL A 44 10.15 -17.17 19.94
C VAL A 44 9.30 -16.57 21.07
N MET A 45 8.05 -17.01 21.18
CA MET A 45 7.16 -16.61 22.27
C MET A 45 7.01 -17.76 23.28
N GLN A 46 6.96 -17.40 24.55
CA GLN A 46 6.72 -18.33 25.67
C GLN A 46 5.64 -17.72 26.57
N GLY A 47 4.79 -18.57 27.14
CA GLY A 47 3.68 -18.18 27.98
C GLY A 47 2.37 -18.14 27.20
N GLU A 48 1.39 -18.89 27.69
CA GLU A 48 0.10 -19.06 27.02
C GLU A 48 -0.61 -17.72 26.79
N GLU A 49 -0.64 -16.82 27.78
CA GLU A 49 -1.34 -15.53 27.69
C GLU A 49 -0.84 -14.66 26.53
N LEU A 50 0.48 -14.49 26.41
CA LEU A 50 1.09 -13.74 25.31
C LEU A 50 0.78 -14.37 23.95
N ILE A 51 0.85 -15.71 23.87
CA ILE A 51 0.62 -16.43 22.62
C ILE A 51 -0.86 -16.35 22.22
N GLN A 52 -1.79 -16.46 23.17
CA GLN A 52 -3.22 -16.28 22.94
C GLN A 52 -3.50 -14.88 22.40
N ASP A 53 -2.99 -13.84 23.06
CA ASP A 53 -3.16 -12.46 22.60
C ASP A 53 -2.59 -12.28 21.19
N ALA A 54 -1.38 -12.78 20.93
CA ALA A 54 -0.75 -12.67 19.62
C ALA A 54 -1.56 -13.35 18.50
N LEU A 55 -1.96 -14.59 18.70
CA LEU A 55 -2.72 -15.36 17.71
C LEU A 55 -4.12 -14.77 17.48
N LEU A 56 -4.87 -14.50 18.55
CA LEU A 56 -6.24 -14.03 18.46
C LEU A 56 -6.33 -12.58 17.95
N SER A 57 -5.45 -11.68 18.39
CA SER A 57 -5.41 -10.31 17.86
C SER A 57 -5.02 -10.26 16.39
N THR A 58 -4.14 -11.16 15.93
CA THR A 58 -3.78 -11.27 14.52
C THR A 58 -4.92 -11.85 13.68
N ALA A 59 -5.64 -12.85 14.21
CA ALA A 59 -6.85 -13.37 13.57
C ALA A 59 -7.92 -12.28 13.44
N GLN A 60 -8.17 -11.56 14.54
CA GLN A 60 -9.10 -10.44 14.57
C GLN A 60 -8.70 -9.35 13.57
N TRP A 61 -7.42 -8.97 13.50
CA TRP A 61 -6.93 -7.98 12.55
C TRP A 61 -7.24 -8.34 11.09
N LEU A 62 -6.94 -9.58 10.70
CA LEU A 62 -7.22 -10.08 9.35
C LEU A 62 -8.72 -10.16 9.05
N ARG A 63 -9.51 -10.62 10.02
CA ARG A 63 -10.97 -10.75 9.90
C ARG A 63 -11.64 -9.37 9.79
N THR A 64 -11.25 -8.43 10.63
CA THR A 64 -11.74 -7.04 10.59
C THR A 64 -11.47 -6.37 9.25
N ILE A 65 -10.28 -6.53 8.68
CA ILE A 65 -9.97 -5.98 7.34
C ILE A 65 -10.81 -6.68 6.27
N HIS A 66 -10.91 -8.01 6.33
CA HIS A 66 -11.68 -8.79 5.37
C HIS A 66 -13.17 -8.40 5.36
N ASP A 67 -13.79 -8.40 6.54
CA ASP A 67 -15.22 -8.21 6.69
C ASP A 67 -15.63 -6.78 6.30
N GLN A 68 -14.84 -5.76 6.67
CA GLN A 68 -15.07 -4.38 6.21
C GLN A 68 -15.03 -4.25 4.68
N VAL A 69 -14.08 -4.89 4.01
CA VAL A 69 -14.00 -4.84 2.54
C VAL A 69 -15.24 -5.51 1.94
N VAL A 70 -15.62 -6.69 2.41
CA VAL A 70 -16.80 -7.42 1.91
C VAL A 70 -18.09 -6.64 2.18
N GLU A 71 -18.24 -6.05 3.36
CA GLU A 71 -19.38 -5.21 3.72
C GLU A 71 -19.50 -4.03 2.75
N LYS A 72 -18.43 -3.25 2.56
CA LYS A 72 -18.44 -2.09 1.65
C LYS A 72 -18.63 -2.49 0.18
N MET A 73 -18.12 -3.64 -0.24
CA MET A 73 -18.44 -4.19 -1.56
C MET A 73 -19.93 -4.50 -1.71
N ASN A 74 -20.56 -5.08 -0.67
CA ASN A 74 -22.01 -5.34 -0.67
C ASN A 74 -22.84 -4.05 -0.62
N GLU A 75 -22.28 -2.94 -0.13
CA GLU A 75 -22.84 -1.59 -0.27
C GLU A 75 -22.71 -1.00 -1.69
N GLY A 76 -22.02 -1.69 -2.60
CA GLY A 76 -21.78 -1.25 -3.97
C GLY A 76 -20.61 -0.28 -4.13
N LYS A 77 -19.74 -0.15 -3.11
CA LYS A 77 -18.57 0.72 -3.18
C LYS A 77 -17.46 0.11 -4.03
N TRP A 78 -16.74 1.00 -4.71
CA TRP A 78 -15.56 0.65 -5.48
C TRP A 78 -14.29 0.70 -4.64
N LEU A 79 -13.20 0.12 -5.14
CA LEU A 79 -11.97 -0.09 -4.36
C LEU A 79 -11.43 1.21 -3.74
N GLU A 80 -11.47 2.33 -4.47
CA GLU A 80 -10.97 3.62 -3.98
C GLU A 80 -11.72 4.08 -2.72
N ASP A 81 -13.06 4.06 -2.76
CA ASP A 81 -13.91 4.42 -1.62
C ASP A 81 -13.73 3.43 -0.46
N ILE A 82 -13.64 2.12 -0.77
CA ILE A 82 -13.39 1.09 0.23
C ILE A 82 -12.12 1.39 1.01
N ILE A 83 -11.00 1.62 0.31
CA ILE A 83 -9.70 1.91 0.94
C ILE A 83 -9.76 3.19 1.77
N ARG A 84 -10.40 4.24 1.26
CA ARG A 84 -10.51 5.53 1.96
C ARG A 84 -11.32 5.43 3.25
N GLU A 85 -12.32 4.56 3.29
CA GLU A 85 -13.19 4.36 4.43
C GLU A 85 -12.79 3.18 5.33
N MET A 86 -11.63 2.55 5.09
CA MET A 86 -11.15 1.47 5.96
C MET A 86 -10.82 2.02 7.35
N GLU A 87 -11.33 1.36 8.38
CA GLU A 87 -10.99 1.64 9.76
C GLU A 87 -10.07 0.54 10.31
N TYR A 88 -8.94 0.96 10.88
CA TYR A 88 -7.95 0.08 11.46
C TYR A 88 -7.97 0.24 12.98
N PRO A 89 -8.50 -0.73 13.76
CA PRO A 89 -8.64 -0.57 15.20
C PRO A 89 -7.31 -0.25 15.87
N GLU A 90 -7.24 0.89 16.57
CA GLU A 90 -6.00 1.43 17.12
C GLU A 90 -5.34 0.47 18.12
N GLU A 91 -6.16 -0.21 18.92
CA GLU A 91 -5.73 -1.23 19.89
C GLU A 91 -5.02 -2.42 19.24
N LEU A 92 -5.41 -2.79 18.02
CA LEU A 92 -4.72 -3.82 17.24
C LEU A 92 -3.51 -3.25 16.53
N ALA A 93 -3.64 -2.08 15.91
CA ALA A 93 -2.58 -1.41 15.14
C ALA A 93 -1.35 -1.04 16.00
N LYS A 94 -1.52 -0.88 17.31
CA LYS A 94 -0.42 -0.64 18.27
C LYS A 94 0.33 -1.90 18.70
N LYS A 95 -0.20 -3.10 18.44
CA LYS A 95 0.45 -4.34 18.91
C LYS A 95 1.81 -4.53 18.22
N PRO A 96 2.86 -4.96 18.96
CA PRO A 96 4.20 -5.11 18.40
C PRO A 96 4.27 -6.06 17.21
N TRP A 97 3.47 -7.13 17.22
CA TRP A 97 3.39 -8.13 16.16
C TRP A 97 2.41 -7.78 15.03
N LEU A 98 1.78 -6.61 15.05
CA LEU A 98 0.91 -6.11 13.97
C LEU A 98 1.46 -4.86 13.28
N GLN A 99 2.68 -4.43 13.62
CA GLN A 99 3.30 -3.30 12.96
C GLN A 99 3.51 -3.56 11.46
N PRO A 100 3.28 -2.55 10.59
CA PRO A 100 3.41 -2.68 9.13
C PRO A 100 4.88 -2.61 8.69
N ILE A 101 5.68 -3.60 9.13
CA ILE A 101 7.13 -3.64 8.90
C ILE A 101 7.43 -4.20 7.51
N TYR A 102 6.89 -5.38 7.21
CA TYR A 102 7.05 -5.99 5.89
C TYR A 102 5.94 -5.51 4.95
N ASP A 103 4.69 -5.72 5.35
CA ASP A 103 3.50 -5.44 4.55
C ASP A 103 2.75 -4.18 5.03
N HIS A 104 1.76 -3.74 4.25
CA HIS A 104 0.89 -2.61 4.59
C HIS A 104 -0.57 -3.10 4.75
N PRO A 105 -1.34 -2.62 5.75
CA PRO A 105 -2.73 -3.05 5.96
C PRO A 105 -3.63 -2.81 4.74
N GLU A 106 -3.40 -1.70 4.04
CA GLU A 106 -4.08 -1.41 2.76
C GLU A 106 -3.83 -2.49 1.70
N PHE A 107 -2.65 -3.11 1.68
CA PHE A 107 -2.36 -4.19 0.71
C PHE A 107 -3.18 -5.44 1.02
N ILE A 108 -3.50 -5.69 2.30
CA ILE A 108 -4.44 -6.75 2.70
C ILE A 108 -5.84 -6.41 2.16
N ALA A 109 -6.32 -5.19 2.40
CA ALA A 109 -7.64 -4.76 1.92
C ALA A 109 -7.78 -4.86 0.39
N ARG A 110 -6.77 -4.39 -0.36
CA ARG A 110 -6.69 -4.54 -1.82
C ARG A 110 -6.71 -6.00 -2.27
N ASN A 111 -6.05 -6.90 -1.54
CA ASN A 111 -6.08 -8.33 -1.85
C ASN A 111 -7.42 -8.99 -1.53
N VAL A 112 -8.13 -8.55 -0.48
CA VAL A 112 -9.50 -9.01 -0.21
C VAL A 112 -10.43 -8.55 -1.32
N TYR A 113 -10.36 -7.28 -1.72
CA TYR A 113 -11.16 -6.79 -2.84
C TYR A 113 -10.86 -7.57 -4.11
N ARG A 114 -9.58 -7.81 -4.43
CA ARG A 114 -9.17 -8.61 -5.59
C ARG A 114 -9.74 -10.04 -5.57
N LEU A 115 -9.95 -10.63 -4.39
CA LEU A 115 -10.55 -11.97 -4.26
C LEU A 115 -11.96 -12.02 -4.86
N TYR A 116 -12.75 -11.00 -4.57
CA TYR A 116 -14.19 -11.02 -4.79
C TYR A 116 -14.60 -10.13 -5.98
N GLY A 117 -13.99 -8.96 -6.12
CA GLY A 117 -14.30 -7.95 -7.14
C GLY A 117 -13.38 -7.98 -8.36
N GLY A 118 -12.29 -8.76 -8.31
CA GLY A 118 -11.31 -8.82 -9.40
C GLY A 118 -10.39 -7.60 -9.44
N TRP A 119 -9.95 -7.21 -10.63
CA TRP A 119 -8.96 -6.14 -10.82
C TRP A 119 -9.57 -4.79 -11.19
N TYR A 120 -10.82 -4.77 -11.66
CA TYR A 120 -11.50 -3.56 -12.10
C TYR A 120 -11.83 -2.67 -10.91
N ASP A 121 -11.49 -1.39 -11.02
CA ASP A 121 -11.58 -0.41 -9.94
C ASP A 121 -12.89 0.38 -9.94
N GLY A 122 -13.75 0.19 -10.95
CA GLY A 122 -15.05 0.85 -11.06
C GLY A 122 -15.10 1.97 -12.09
N ASP A 123 -13.95 2.49 -12.52
CA ASP A 123 -13.88 3.58 -13.51
C ASP A 123 -13.88 3.01 -14.94
N PRO A 124 -14.90 3.30 -15.77
CA PRO A 124 -14.94 2.83 -17.15
C PRO A 124 -13.73 3.26 -17.99
N ALA A 125 -13.06 4.36 -17.64
CA ALA A 125 -11.83 4.78 -18.31
C ALA A 125 -10.68 3.78 -18.11
N ASN A 126 -10.72 2.97 -17.05
CA ASN A 126 -9.66 2.05 -16.66
C ASN A 126 -9.90 0.60 -17.12
N ILE A 127 -11.01 0.29 -17.81
CA ILE A 127 -11.29 -1.08 -18.28
C ILE A 127 -10.37 -1.49 -19.45
N LEU A 128 -10.14 -0.58 -20.38
CA LEU A 128 -9.25 -0.70 -21.53
C LEU A 128 -8.58 0.66 -21.76
N PRO A 129 -7.72 1.11 -20.84
CA PRO A 129 -7.25 2.48 -20.82
C PRO A 129 -6.29 2.77 -21.97
N ALA A 130 -6.23 4.04 -22.39
CA ALA A 130 -5.12 4.53 -23.19
C ALA A 130 -3.79 4.38 -22.44
N HIS A 131 -2.67 4.41 -23.17
CA HIS A 131 -1.36 4.34 -22.52
C HIS A 131 -1.16 5.56 -21.63
N SER A 132 -0.62 5.36 -20.42
CA SER A 132 -0.56 6.45 -19.43
C SER A 132 0.30 7.64 -19.86
N GLU A 133 1.29 7.42 -20.73
CA GLU A 133 2.09 8.50 -21.32
C GLU A 133 1.31 9.29 -22.37
N ASP A 134 0.40 8.65 -23.11
CA ASP A 134 -0.46 9.33 -24.09
C ASP A 134 -1.43 10.26 -23.37
N VAL A 135 -2.07 9.78 -22.31
CA VAL A 135 -2.95 10.58 -21.44
C VAL A 135 -2.18 11.78 -20.85
N ALA A 136 -0.96 11.55 -20.35
CA ALA A 136 -0.14 12.61 -19.79
C ALA A 136 0.26 13.67 -20.84
N ARG A 137 0.57 13.25 -22.08
CA ARG A 137 0.86 14.18 -23.19
C ARG A 137 -0.32 15.07 -23.54
N GLU A 138 -1.54 14.51 -23.59
CA GLU A 138 -2.76 15.31 -23.81
C GLU A 138 -2.95 16.35 -22.69
N LEU A 139 -2.65 16.00 -21.44
CA LEU A 139 -2.69 16.94 -20.32
C LEU A 139 -1.64 18.07 -20.46
N MET A 140 -0.41 17.76 -20.85
CA MET A 140 0.64 18.77 -21.06
C MET A 140 0.37 19.66 -22.28
N GLY A 141 -0.37 19.15 -23.28
CA GLY A 141 -0.88 19.97 -24.39
C GLY A 141 -1.99 20.95 -23.99
N ALA A 142 -2.66 20.72 -22.85
CA ALA A 142 -3.75 21.54 -22.36
C ALA A 142 -3.33 22.52 -21.23
N VAL A 143 -2.32 22.16 -20.45
CA VAL A 143 -1.84 22.94 -19.30
C VAL A 143 -0.32 22.93 -19.26
N GLU A 144 0.27 24.12 -19.11
CA GLU A 144 1.73 24.28 -18.97
C GLU A 144 2.28 23.46 -17.80
N SER A 145 3.32 22.67 -18.07
CA SER A 145 3.96 21.80 -17.06
C SER A 145 4.43 22.56 -15.82
N THR A 146 4.96 23.77 -15.98
CA THR A 146 5.39 24.66 -14.88
C THR A 146 4.27 24.92 -13.86
N THR A 147 3.04 25.12 -14.34
CA THR A 147 1.87 25.35 -13.46
C THR A 147 1.59 24.14 -12.58
N ILE A 148 1.71 22.93 -13.15
CA ILE A 148 1.47 21.68 -12.44
C ILE A 148 2.60 21.40 -11.45
N LEU A 149 3.85 21.64 -11.83
CA LEU A 149 5.01 21.48 -10.95
C LEU A 149 4.98 22.44 -9.76
N ASP A 150 4.59 23.70 -9.97
CA ASP A 150 4.41 24.66 -8.87
C ASP A 150 3.30 24.23 -7.91
N ARG A 151 2.20 23.68 -8.44
CA ARG A 151 1.16 23.09 -7.59
C ARG A 151 1.67 21.89 -6.80
N ALA A 152 2.48 21.02 -7.43
CA ALA A 152 3.09 19.87 -6.76
C ALA A 152 4.05 20.30 -5.64
N ARG A 153 4.85 21.35 -5.84
CA ARG A 153 5.68 21.96 -4.79
C ARG A 153 4.84 22.50 -3.65
N LYS A 154 3.74 23.18 -3.97
CA LYS A 154 2.86 23.71 -2.92
C LYS A 154 2.24 22.59 -2.08
N LEU A 155 1.77 21.52 -2.71
CA LEU A 155 1.26 20.33 -2.02
C LEU A 155 2.35 19.66 -1.16
N ARG A 156 3.58 19.61 -1.64
CA ARG A 156 4.74 19.14 -0.86
C ARG A 156 4.94 19.97 0.40
N GLU A 157 4.93 21.30 0.29
CA GLU A 157 5.04 22.21 1.46
C GLU A 157 3.89 22.02 2.45
N ASP A 158 2.68 21.78 1.94
CA ASP A 158 1.49 21.56 2.74
C ASP A 158 1.42 20.13 3.33
N GLY A 159 2.39 19.27 3.01
CA GLY A 159 2.53 17.91 3.52
C GLY A 159 1.77 16.84 2.73
N ASP A 160 1.06 17.19 1.67
CA ASP A 160 0.36 16.25 0.78
C ASP A 160 1.32 15.67 -0.28
N LEU A 161 2.25 14.85 0.22
CA LEU A 161 3.23 14.18 -0.63
C LEU A 161 2.61 13.18 -1.61
N GLN A 162 1.45 12.61 -1.29
CA GLN A 162 0.79 11.65 -2.17
C GLN A 162 0.31 12.35 -3.44
N MET A 163 -0.43 13.44 -3.29
CA MET A 163 -0.90 14.22 -4.44
C MET A 163 0.24 14.89 -5.19
N ALA A 164 1.25 15.42 -4.48
CA ALA A 164 2.43 15.99 -5.11
C ALA A 164 3.15 14.98 -6.03
N CYS A 165 3.29 13.72 -5.58
CA CYS A 165 3.87 12.64 -6.40
C CYS A 165 3.05 12.40 -7.68
N HIS A 166 1.72 12.40 -7.61
CA HIS A 166 0.86 12.20 -8.78
C HIS A 166 1.04 13.30 -9.82
N LEU A 167 1.06 14.57 -9.39
CA LEU A 167 1.26 15.70 -10.30
C LEU A 167 2.64 15.66 -10.96
N ALA A 168 3.70 15.39 -10.21
CA ALA A 168 5.04 15.26 -10.76
C ALA A 168 5.14 14.08 -11.75
N ASP A 169 4.50 12.94 -11.46
CA ASP A 169 4.49 11.77 -12.36
C ASP A 169 3.76 12.05 -13.69
N TRP A 170 2.66 12.83 -13.67
CA TRP A 170 1.99 13.24 -14.91
C TRP A 170 2.89 14.10 -15.79
N VAL A 171 3.53 15.13 -15.23
CA VAL A 171 4.45 15.98 -16.03
C VAL A 171 5.61 15.15 -16.56
N LYS A 172 6.22 14.31 -15.71
CA LYS A 172 7.33 13.40 -16.06
C LYS A 172 6.97 12.40 -17.17
N LYS A 173 5.70 12.01 -17.29
CA LYS A 173 5.23 11.11 -18.37
C LYS A 173 4.88 11.88 -19.64
N GLY A 174 4.31 13.08 -19.52
CA GLY A 174 3.92 13.90 -20.67
C GLY A 174 5.10 14.60 -21.35
N GLU A 175 6.10 15.01 -20.56
CA GLU A 175 7.31 15.68 -21.01
C GLU A 175 8.56 14.92 -20.49
N PRO A 176 8.97 13.81 -21.12
CA PRO A 176 10.07 12.99 -20.63
C PRO A 176 11.43 13.72 -20.60
N GLU A 177 11.60 14.78 -21.38
CA GLU A 177 12.81 15.61 -21.40
C GLU A 177 12.78 16.74 -20.33
N ASN A 178 11.67 16.88 -19.59
CA ASN A 178 11.53 17.91 -18.57
C ASN A 178 12.33 17.52 -17.31
N ARG A 179 13.55 18.03 -17.23
CA ARG A 179 14.48 17.79 -16.11
C ARG A 179 13.87 18.14 -14.75
N GLU A 180 13.17 19.27 -14.65
CA GLU A 180 12.56 19.77 -13.42
C GLU A 180 11.50 18.80 -12.86
N ALA A 181 10.71 18.19 -13.75
CA ALA A 181 9.72 17.19 -13.38
C ALA A 181 10.36 15.92 -12.80
N TRP A 182 11.45 15.44 -13.41
CA TRP A 182 12.20 14.28 -12.91
C TRP A 182 12.88 14.56 -11.57
N GLU A 183 13.46 15.75 -11.39
CA GLU A 183 14.07 16.16 -10.12
C GLU A 183 13.02 16.24 -9.00
N LEU A 184 11.86 16.85 -9.27
CA LEU A 184 10.77 16.92 -8.29
C LEU A 184 10.21 15.53 -7.96
N PHE A 185 9.99 14.68 -8.96
CA PHE A 185 9.55 13.30 -8.78
C PHE A 185 10.52 12.51 -7.89
N ARG A 186 11.83 12.59 -8.16
CA ARG A 186 12.88 11.95 -7.35
C ARG A 186 12.78 12.39 -5.90
N ASP A 187 12.73 13.70 -5.67
CA ASP A 187 12.78 14.27 -4.33
C ASP A 187 11.53 13.91 -3.51
N LEU A 188 10.36 13.96 -4.12
CA LEU A 188 9.09 13.57 -3.49
C LEU A 188 9.08 12.10 -3.08
N PHE A 189 9.51 11.18 -3.96
CA PHE A 189 9.57 9.76 -3.61
C PHE A 189 10.68 9.45 -2.61
N ALA A 190 11.80 10.19 -2.62
CA ALA A 190 12.81 10.08 -1.58
C ALA A 190 12.27 10.51 -0.21
N GLU A 191 11.41 11.53 -0.16
CA GLU A 191 10.75 11.98 1.06
C GLU A 191 9.73 10.94 1.57
N ARG A 192 8.87 10.41 0.69
CA ARG A 192 7.95 9.31 1.03
C ARG A 192 8.68 8.06 1.52
N ALA A 193 9.83 7.74 0.93
CA ALA A 193 10.63 6.58 1.36
C ALA A 193 11.16 6.73 2.80
N LYS A 194 11.43 7.95 3.27
CA LYS A 194 11.95 8.19 4.63
C LYS A 194 10.89 7.95 5.71
N SER A 195 9.63 8.31 5.44
CA SER A 195 8.52 8.18 6.39
C SER A 195 7.79 6.83 6.31
N GLU A 196 7.95 6.09 5.21
CA GLU A 196 7.30 4.79 5.01
C GLU A 196 7.91 3.67 5.86
N ARG A 197 7.06 2.98 6.62
CA ARG A 197 7.46 1.84 7.47
C ARG A 197 7.46 0.53 6.70
N SER A 198 6.50 0.33 5.80
CA SER A 198 6.36 -0.90 5.02
C SER A 198 7.55 -1.05 4.08
N LEU A 199 8.31 -2.12 4.27
CA LEU A 199 9.43 -2.46 3.40
C LEU A 199 9.01 -2.56 1.93
N MET A 200 7.82 -3.10 1.66
CA MET A 200 7.32 -3.25 0.29
C MET A 200 7.00 -1.91 -0.37
N ALA A 201 6.31 -1.00 0.34
CA ALA A 201 6.01 0.34 -0.16
C ALA A 201 7.29 1.18 -0.30
N ARG A 202 8.15 1.18 0.72
CA ARG A 202 9.42 1.90 0.70
C ARG A 202 10.34 1.41 -0.42
N GLY A 203 10.36 0.10 -0.67
CA GLY A 203 11.09 -0.47 -1.80
C GLY A 203 10.59 0.03 -3.16
N ALA A 204 9.29 0.27 -3.30
CA ALA A 204 8.70 0.87 -4.51
C ALA A 204 9.13 2.34 -4.68
N PHE A 205 9.08 3.11 -3.60
CA PHE A 205 9.54 4.51 -3.62
C PHE A 205 11.03 4.63 -3.95
N HIS A 206 11.89 3.78 -3.37
CA HIS A 206 13.31 3.75 -3.75
C HIS A 206 13.55 3.32 -5.20
N ARG A 207 12.70 2.47 -5.78
CA ARG A 207 12.78 2.15 -7.22
C ARG A 207 12.44 3.38 -8.06
N ALA A 208 11.42 4.15 -7.68
CA ALA A 208 11.06 5.40 -8.35
C ALA A 208 12.22 6.42 -8.29
N VAL A 209 12.87 6.57 -7.13
CA VAL A 209 14.06 7.42 -6.97
C VAL A 209 15.18 7.01 -7.94
N ARG A 210 15.54 5.71 -7.95
CA ARG A 210 16.60 5.20 -8.85
C ARG A 210 16.26 5.35 -10.33
N LEU A 211 14.99 5.17 -10.69
CA LEU A 211 14.52 5.39 -12.07
C LEU A 211 14.78 6.85 -12.48
N ALA A 212 14.44 7.80 -11.61
CA ALA A 212 14.66 9.21 -11.89
C ALA A 212 16.14 9.59 -11.93
N GLU A 213 16.97 9.04 -11.03
CA GLU A 213 18.42 9.26 -11.04
C GLU A 213 19.07 8.75 -12.33
N ALA A 214 18.67 7.56 -12.81
CA ALA A 214 19.17 7.01 -14.07
C ALA A 214 18.77 7.92 -15.25
N HIS A 215 17.50 8.33 -15.33
CA HIS A 215 17.02 9.20 -16.40
C HIS A 215 17.71 10.57 -16.39
N LEU A 216 17.88 11.19 -15.21
CA LEU A 216 18.56 12.47 -15.08
C LEU A 216 20.03 12.40 -15.49
N ALA A 217 20.71 11.27 -15.25
CA ALA A 217 22.08 11.06 -15.70
C ALA A 217 22.17 10.96 -17.24
N ASP A 218 21.14 10.41 -17.88
CA ASP A 218 21.06 10.31 -19.35
C ASP A 218 20.77 11.66 -20.02
N LEU A 219 20.07 12.58 -19.34
CA LEU A 219 19.78 13.93 -19.83
C LEU A 219 20.99 14.90 -19.80
N GLY A 220 22.05 14.58 -19.05
CA GLY A 220 23.21 15.46 -18.78
C GLY A 220 22.94 16.42 -17.63
#